data_AF-A0A8T1RH92-F1
#
_entry.id   AF-A0A8T1RH92-F1
#
_cell.length_a   1.000
_cell.length_b   1.000
_cell.length_c   1.000
_cell.angle_alpha   90.00
_cell.angle_beta   90.00
_cell.angle_gamma   90.00
#
_symmetry.space_group_name_H-M   'P 1'
#
loop_
_entity.id
_entity.type
_entity.pdbx_description
1 polymer ?
#
loop_
_entity_poly.entity_id
_entity_poly.type
_entity_poly.pdbx_seq_one_letter_code
_entity_poly.pdbx_strand_id
1 'polypeptide(L)'
;MKRINSVFNLQIRCLFIAVCLFVCSSGLTIGETCSADGDCDTGLRCETCAANGNTRSRCVRIQPMNPTSKVKGLPFNQYSWLTTHNSYALSGAKSATGSAILAPTNQEDSVTSQLNNGVRGLMLDMYDFQNDIWLCHSIGGQCYNFTAFQPAINVLKEIQAFLEANTSEIVTIFIEDYVTSSQGLTKVFNASGLSKYLFPLSRMPKNGGDWPTVDDMVQKNQRLVVFTSKSSKEATEGIAYEWNYVVENQCEF
;
A
#
# COMPACT_ATOMS: atom_id res chain seq x y z
N MET A 1 -1.00 14.76 62.33
CA MET A 1 -1.83 14.46 61.14
C MET A 1 -1.66 15.41 59.94
N LYS A 2 -1.23 16.69 60.07
CA LYS A 2 -1.06 17.60 58.91
C LYS A 2 0.17 17.31 58.00
N ARG A 3 1.23 16.69 58.53
CA ARG A 3 2.49 16.46 57.78
C ARG A 3 2.42 15.33 56.74
N ILE A 4 1.53 14.35 56.93
CA ILE A 4 1.43 13.15 56.08
C ILE A 4 0.69 13.50 54.76
N ASN A 5 -0.34 14.35 54.81
CA ASN A 5 -1.09 14.78 53.61
C ASN A 5 -0.27 15.64 52.64
N SER A 6 0.76 16.35 53.14
CA SER A 6 1.64 17.18 52.30
C SER A 6 2.63 16.35 51.49
N VAL A 7 3.15 15.26 52.07
CA VAL A 7 4.09 14.35 51.39
C VAL A 7 3.37 13.51 50.33
N PHE A 8 2.15 13.05 50.63
CA PHE A 8 1.33 12.29 49.69
C PHE A 8 0.93 13.12 48.45
N ASN A 9 0.60 14.40 48.64
CA ASN A 9 0.33 15.34 47.53
C ASN A 9 1.57 15.62 46.66
N LEU A 10 2.76 15.68 47.28
CA LEU A 10 4.01 15.89 46.57
C LEU A 10 4.38 14.67 45.71
N GLN A 11 4.20 13.45 46.23
CA GLN A 11 4.46 12.22 45.46
C GLN A 11 3.51 12.06 44.27
N ILE A 12 2.21 12.37 44.42
CA ILE A 12 1.25 12.32 43.31
C ILE A 12 1.61 13.36 42.23
N ARG A 13 2.02 14.57 42.62
CA ARG A 13 2.48 15.61 41.67
C ARG A 13 3.76 15.19 40.95
N CYS A 14 4.73 14.60 41.64
CA CYS A 14 5.94 14.06 41.02
C CYS A 14 5.63 12.90 40.06
N LEU A 15 4.65 12.04 40.38
CA LEU A 15 4.21 10.96 39.50
C LEU A 15 3.54 11.51 38.23
N PHE A 16 2.68 12.53 38.35
CA PHE A 16 2.08 13.21 37.18
C PHE A 16 3.14 13.91 36.31
N ILE A 17 4.13 14.58 36.91
CA ILE A 17 5.23 15.21 36.15
C ILE A 17 6.10 14.15 35.47
N ALA A 18 6.41 13.04 36.15
CA ALA A 18 7.17 11.93 35.56
C ALA A 18 6.40 11.24 34.42
N VAL A 19 5.09 11.06 34.54
CA VAL A 19 4.23 10.54 33.47
C VAL A 19 4.14 11.53 32.31
N CYS A 20 4.02 12.83 32.55
CA CYS A 20 4.08 13.84 31.47
C CYS A 20 5.44 13.90 30.77
N LEU A 21 6.55 13.71 31.50
CA LEU A 21 7.91 13.67 30.93
C LEU A 21 8.17 12.37 30.13
N PHE A 22 7.51 11.26 30.48
CA PHE A 22 7.56 10.02 29.69
C PHE A 22 6.65 10.01 28.46
N VAL A 23 5.70 10.95 28.37
CA VAL A 23 4.69 11.01 27.29
C VAL A 23 5.02 12.06 26.22
N CYS A 24 6.01 12.92 26.45
CA CYS A 24 6.47 13.91 25.46
C CYS A 24 7.90 13.65 24.97
N SER A 25 8.16 12.47 24.41
CA SER A 25 9.24 12.35 23.42
C SER A 25 8.63 12.73 22.07
N SER A 26 8.65 14.01 21.73
CA SER A 26 8.35 14.45 20.36
C SER A 26 9.46 13.92 19.45
N GLY A 27 9.09 13.16 18.42
CA GLY A 27 10.05 12.72 17.42
C GLY A 27 10.61 13.91 16.65
N LEU A 28 11.76 13.69 16.02
CA LEU A 28 12.37 14.65 15.12
C LEU A 28 11.50 14.81 13.87
N THR A 29 11.28 16.05 13.48
CA THR A 29 10.47 16.43 12.33
C THR A 29 11.25 16.34 11.03
N ILE A 30 10.55 16.44 9.90
CA ILE A 30 11.16 16.38 8.58
C ILE A 30 12.31 17.39 8.42
N GLY A 31 13.46 16.91 7.95
CA GLY A 31 14.67 17.67 7.74
C GLY A 31 15.58 17.75 8.96
N GLU A 32 15.14 17.36 10.15
CA GLU A 32 16.01 17.32 11.34
C GLU A 32 17.00 16.16 11.29
N THR A 33 18.12 16.30 11.99
CA THR A 33 19.18 15.29 11.97
C THR A 33 18.89 14.17 12.94
N CYS A 34 18.88 12.96 12.42
CA CYS A 34 18.61 11.74 13.16
C CYS A 34 19.81 10.79 13.10
N SER A 35 19.81 9.80 13.99
CA SER A 35 20.77 8.69 13.97
C SER A 35 20.09 7.36 13.65
N ALA A 36 18.80 7.22 13.96
CA ALA A 36 18.00 6.04 13.69
C ALA A 36 16.54 6.42 13.35
N ASP A 37 15.82 5.50 12.70
CA ASP A 37 14.39 5.69 12.33
C ASP A 37 13.52 6.04 13.56
N GLY A 38 13.81 5.46 14.72
CA GLY A 38 13.08 5.72 15.96
C GLY A 38 13.27 7.12 16.55
N ASP A 39 14.24 7.89 16.04
CA ASP A 39 14.40 9.28 16.45
C ASP A 39 13.37 10.19 15.75
N CYS A 40 12.81 9.76 14.61
CA CYS A 40 11.94 10.58 13.79
C CYS A 40 10.46 10.43 14.16
N ASP A 41 9.66 11.45 13.84
CA ASP A 41 8.21 11.40 13.96
C ASP A 41 7.60 10.25 13.15
N THR A 42 6.38 9.85 13.54
CA THR A 42 5.66 8.74 12.89
C THR A 42 5.54 8.96 11.38
N GLY A 43 5.94 7.97 10.58
CA GLY A 43 5.91 8.01 9.12
C GLY A 43 7.15 8.62 8.48
N LEU A 44 8.12 9.09 9.27
CA LEU A 44 9.43 9.53 8.80
C LEU A 44 10.46 8.40 8.92
N ARG A 45 11.52 8.46 8.10
CA ARG A 45 12.69 7.57 8.19
C ARG A 45 13.97 8.37 8.28
N CYS A 46 14.97 7.81 8.93
CA CYS A 46 16.27 8.44 9.07
C CYS A 46 17.19 8.04 7.93
N GLU A 47 17.29 8.89 6.91
CA GLU A 47 18.04 8.56 5.70
C GLU A 47 18.98 9.68 5.23
N THR A 48 19.96 9.29 4.42
CA THR A 48 20.90 10.20 3.75
C THR A 48 20.57 10.28 2.27
N CYS A 49 20.61 11.48 1.70
CA CYS A 49 20.53 11.65 0.24
C CYS A 49 21.94 11.75 -0.35
N ALA A 50 22.58 10.62 -0.62
CA ALA A 50 23.96 10.60 -1.15
C ALA A 50 24.10 11.38 -2.48
N ALA A 51 23.02 11.46 -3.27
CA ALA A 51 22.99 12.13 -4.57
C ALA A 51 23.33 13.63 -4.51
N ASN A 52 23.13 14.31 -3.36
CA ASN A 52 23.45 15.73 -3.20
C ASN A 52 24.78 15.96 -2.44
N GLY A 53 25.58 14.92 -2.19
CA GLY A 53 26.83 14.99 -1.44
C GLY A 53 26.65 15.17 0.07
N ASN A 54 25.41 15.21 0.58
CA ASN A 54 25.12 15.30 2.01
C ASN A 54 25.01 13.90 2.63
N THR A 55 26.01 13.54 3.42
CA THR A 55 26.06 12.27 4.16
C THR A 55 25.38 12.35 5.53
N ARG A 56 24.83 13.51 5.92
CA ARG A 56 24.15 13.67 7.19
C ARG A 56 22.73 13.13 7.10
N SER A 57 22.44 12.11 7.90
CA SER A 57 21.10 11.53 7.97
C SER A 57 20.10 12.56 8.49
N ARG A 58 18.92 12.58 7.87
CA ARG A 58 17.81 13.43 8.27
C ARG A 58 16.53 12.64 8.29
N CYS A 59 15.59 13.08 9.11
CA CYS A 59 14.23 12.58 9.04
C CYS A 59 13.62 13.00 7.70
N VAL A 60 13.30 12.03 6.87
CA VAL A 60 12.77 12.21 5.52
C VAL A 60 11.49 11.40 5.37
N ARG A 61 10.86 11.51 4.19
CA ARG A 61 9.52 11.00 3.87
C ARG A 61 8.44 11.75 4.64
N ILE A 62 7.19 11.62 4.24
CA ILE A 62 6.02 12.08 4.98
C ILE A 62 4.91 11.09 4.75
N GLN A 63 4.00 10.97 5.71
CA GLN A 63 2.74 10.29 5.46
C GLN A 63 1.80 11.28 4.73
N PRO A 64 1.35 10.97 3.50
CA PRO A 64 0.36 11.79 2.82
C PRO A 64 -0.96 11.77 3.61
N MET A 65 -1.69 12.87 3.54
CA MET A 65 -2.99 12.96 4.19
C MET A 65 -4.00 12.03 3.49
N ASN A 66 -4.76 11.26 4.26
CA ASN A 66 -5.85 10.45 3.71
C ASN A 66 -6.91 11.38 3.08
N PRO A 67 -7.18 11.30 1.76
CA PRO A 67 -8.10 12.21 1.07
C PRO A 67 -9.50 12.23 1.70
N THR A 68 -10.00 11.07 2.12
CA THR A 68 -11.33 10.90 2.72
C THR A 68 -11.47 11.52 4.11
N SER A 69 -10.34 11.75 4.80
CA SER A 69 -10.31 12.48 6.08
C SER A 69 -10.49 13.99 5.92
N LYS A 70 -10.24 14.52 4.70
CA LYS A 70 -10.30 15.96 4.40
C LYS A 70 -11.62 16.36 3.77
N VAL A 71 -12.12 15.55 2.83
CA VAL A 71 -13.41 15.75 2.18
C VAL A 71 -14.12 14.41 2.11
N LYS A 72 -15.40 14.39 2.48
CA LYS A 72 -16.27 13.21 2.45
C LYS A 72 -17.31 13.31 1.36
N GLY A 73 -17.91 12.18 0.99
CA GLY A 73 -19.04 12.14 0.06
C GLY A 73 -18.70 12.37 -1.41
N LEU A 74 -17.43 12.44 -1.81
CA LEU A 74 -17.08 12.54 -3.22
C LEU A 74 -17.14 11.15 -3.90
N PRO A 75 -17.48 11.11 -5.20
CA PRO A 75 -17.24 9.96 -6.06
C PRO A 75 -15.79 9.47 -5.99
N PHE A 76 -15.59 8.15 -6.09
CA PHE A 76 -14.24 7.54 -6.03
C PHE A 76 -13.24 8.17 -7.03
N ASN A 77 -13.69 8.50 -8.23
CA ASN A 77 -12.90 9.14 -9.29
C ASN A 77 -12.67 10.65 -9.10
N GLN A 78 -13.19 11.25 -8.02
CA GLN A 78 -12.95 12.66 -7.67
C GLN A 78 -11.96 12.83 -6.51
N TYR A 79 -11.32 11.74 -6.09
CA TYR A 79 -10.17 11.76 -5.18
C TYR A 79 -8.86 11.52 -5.94
N SER A 80 -7.76 12.08 -5.42
CA SER A 80 -6.41 11.71 -5.84
C SER A 80 -5.85 10.65 -4.92
N TRP A 81 -5.44 9.52 -5.49
CA TRP A 81 -4.91 8.38 -4.76
C TRP A 81 -3.43 8.20 -5.06
N LEU A 82 -2.60 8.08 -4.01
CA LEU A 82 -1.19 7.72 -4.19
C LEU A 82 -1.11 6.26 -4.65
N THR A 83 -0.42 6.05 -5.78
CA THR A 83 -0.25 4.74 -6.42
C THR A 83 1.23 4.43 -6.57
N THR A 84 1.64 3.18 -6.31
CA THR A 84 3.02 2.73 -6.52
C THR A 84 3.13 1.76 -7.70
N HIS A 85 4.18 1.93 -8.51
CA HIS A 85 4.51 1.08 -9.66
C HIS A 85 5.32 -0.13 -9.21
N ASN A 86 4.92 -1.34 -9.62
CA ASN A 86 5.54 -2.60 -9.20
C ASN A 86 5.73 -2.67 -7.69
N SER A 87 4.62 -2.52 -6.94
CA SER A 87 4.62 -2.33 -5.49
C SER A 87 5.34 -3.43 -4.71
N TYR A 88 5.50 -4.61 -5.31
CA TYR A 88 6.16 -5.77 -4.74
C TYR A 88 7.69 -5.80 -4.96
N ALA A 89 8.21 -4.98 -5.88
CA ALA A 89 9.60 -5.00 -6.32
C ALA A 89 10.51 -4.25 -5.33
N LEU A 90 10.63 -4.79 -4.12
CA LEU A 90 11.37 -4.21 -3.01
C LEU A 90 12.89 -4.37 -3.18
N SER A 91 13.63 -3.27 -2.98
CA SER A 91 15.08 -3.25 -2.96
C SER A 91 15.65 -4.17 -1.88
N GLY A 92 16.61 -5.02 -2.25
CA GLY A 92 17.21 -6.01 -1.35
C GLY A 92 16.30 -7.20 -0.99
N ALA A 93 15.15 -7.36 -1.65
CA ALA A 93 14.30 -8.52 -1.47
C ALA A 93 15.03 -9.83 -1.82
N LYS A 94 14.71 -10.89 -1.08
CA LYS A 94 15.14 -12.26 -1.41
C LYS A 94 14.03 -12.94 -2.20
N SER A 95 14.36 -13.56 -3.32
CA SER A 95 13.38 -14.32 -4.09
C SER A 95 12.87 -15.50 -3.26
N ALA A 96 11.56 -15.73 -3.27
CA ALA A 96 10.97 -16.93 -2.67
C ALA A 96 11.42 -18.23 -3.38
N THR A 97 12.00 -18.13 -4.59
CA THR A 97 12.63 -19.26 -5.29
C THR A 97 14.01 -19.63 -4.71
N GLY A 98 14.59 -18.76 -3.87
CA GLY A 98 15.98 -18.86 -3.41
C GLY A 98 17.02 -18.32 -4.40
N SER A 99 16.62 -17.93 -5.62
CA SER A 99 17.51 -17.37 -6.63
C SER A 99 17.85 -15.90 -6.34
N ALA A 100 18.98 -15.44 -6.89
CA ALA A 100 19.27 -14.01 -6.93
C ALA A 100 18.26 -13.29 -7.83
N ILE A 101 17.79 -12.11 -7.41
CA ILE A 101 16.93 -11.25 -8.24
C ILE A 101 17.83 -10.38 -9.11
N LEU A 102 17.75 -10.60 -10.42
CA LEU A 102 18.40 -9.83 -11.49
C LEU A 102 17.34 -9.08 -12.29
N ALA A 103 16.53 -8.30 -11.58
CA ALA A 103 15.49 -7.45 -12.14
C ALA A 103 15.51 -6.09 -11.41
N PRO A 104 15.04 -5.01 -12.06
CA PRO A 104 14.97 -3.72 -11.38
C PRO A 104 14.03 -3.77 -10.18
N THR A 105 14.30 -2.94 -9.18
CA THR A 105 13.45 -2.76 -8.00
C THR A 105 12.86 -1.36 -8.03
N ASN A 106 11.61 -1.22 -7.58
CA ASN A 106 10.87 0.04 -7.65
C ASN A 106 10.58 0.63 -6.26
N GLN A 107 10.67 -0.18 -5.20
CA GLN A 107 10.21 0.20 -3.87
C GLN A 107 11.29 0.00 -2.82
N GLU A 108 11.24 0.80 -1.77
CA GLU A 108 12.10 0.70 -0.58
C GLU A 108 11.32 0.27 0.67
N ASP A 109 9.99 0.22 0.55
CA ASP A 109 9.06 -0.18 1.60
C ASP A 109 8.28 -1.43 1.15
N SER A 110 7.97 -2.33 2.09
CA SER A 110 7.06 -3.46 1.82
C SER A 110 5.66 -2.95 1.46
N VAL A 111 4.82 -3.82 0.88
CA VAL A 111 3.45 -3.43 0.51
C VAL A 111 2.64 -3.03 1.76
N THR A 112 2.79 -3.76 2.86
CA THR A 112 2.21 -3.36 4.16
C THR A 112 2.64 -1.94 4.57
N SER A 113 3.93 -1.63 4.48
CA SER A 113 4.44 -0.30 4.81
C SER A 113 3.92 0.78 3.85
N GLN A 114 3.86 0.50 2.54
CA GLN A 114 3.27 1.40 1.54
C GLN A 114 1.81 1.75 1.89
N LEU A 115 0.99 0.75 2.21
CA LEU A 115 -0.41 0.95 2.61
C LEU A 115 -0.54 1.76 3.90
N ASN A 116 0.28 1.45 4.91
CA ASN A 116 0.31 2.22 6.16
C ASN A 116 0.77 3.67 5.92
N ASN A 117 1.65 3.87 4.95
CA ASN A 117 2.14 5.18 4.52
C ASN A 117 1.21 5.85 3.50
N GLY A 118 -0.07 5.45 3.42
CA GLY A 118 -1.10 6.18 2.69
C GLY A 118 -1.22 5.85 1.19
N VAL A 119 -0.45 4.89 0.67
CA VAL A 119 -0.67 4.34 -0.68
C VAL A 119 -2.04 3.66 -0.73
N ARG A 120 -2.80 3.92 -1.79
CA ARG A 120 -4.14 3.32 -2.02
C ARG A 120 -4.30 2.72 -3.42
N GLY A 121 -3.31 2.88 -4.29
CA GLY A 121 -3.18 2.14 -5.54
C GLY A 121 -1.90 1.30 -5.58
N LEU A 122 -1.98 0.07 -6.06
CA LEU A 122 -0.85 -0.83 -6.19
C LEU A 122 -0.81 -1.43 -7.59
N MET A 123 0.30 -1.30 -8.30
CA MET A 123 0.51 -1.99 -9.58
C MET A 123 1.30 -3.28 -9.36
N LEU A 124 0.76 -4.39 -9.86
CA LEU A 124 1.25 -5.74 -9.65
C LEU A 124 1.36 -6.48 -10.99
N ASP A 125 2.58 -6.85 -11.38
CA ASP A 125 2.78 -7.69 -12.56
C ASP A 125 2.61 -9.14 -12.16
N MET A 126 1.60 -9.81 -12.73
CA MET A 126 1.24 -11.18 -12.35
C MET A 126 1.51 -12.14 -13.51
N TYR A 127 2.22 -13.23 -13.22
CA TYR A 127 2.61 -14.26 -14.18
C TYR A 127 2.23 -15.66 -13.70
N ASP A 128 1.95 -16.57 -14.63
CA ASP A 128 2.01 -18.00 -14.33
C ASP A 128 3.48 -18.40 -14.14
N PHE A 129 3.82 -18.95 -12.97
CA PHE A 129 5.17 -19.44 -12.68
C PHE A 129 5.15 -20.51 -11.59
N GLN A 130 5.97 -21.56 -11.75
CA GLN A 130 6.03 -22.69 -10.80
C GLN A 130 4.65 -23.24 -10.38
N ASN A 131 3.70 -23.34 -11.33
CA ASN A 131 2.32 -23.79 -11.12
C ASN A 131 1.48 -22.92 -10.15
N ASP A 132 1.85 -21.65 -9.97
CA ASP A 132 1.10 -20.66 -9.18
C ASP A 132 1.15 -19.29 -9.87
N ILE A 133 0.47 -18.29 -9.29
CA ILE A 133 0.54 -16.90 -9.73
C ILE A 133 1.64 -16.17 -8.95
N TRP A 134 2.61 -15.63 -9.67
CA TRP A 134 3.78 -14.97 -9.10
C TRP A 134 3.87 -13.51 -9.50
N LEU A 135 4.55 -12.74 -8.64
CA LEU A 135 4.95 -11.38 -8.90
C LEU A 135 6.39 -11.39 -9.42
N CYS A 136 6.56 -10.94 -10.67
CA CYS A 136 7.84 -10.98 -11.36
C CYS A 136 8.06 -9.70 -12.14
N HIS A 137 9.25 -9.11 -12.05
CA HIS A 137 9.57 -7.94 -12.85
C HIS A 137 10.37 -8.40 -14.07
N SER A 138 9.67 -8.71 -15.16
CA SER A 138 10.24 -9.48 -16.26
C SER A 138 9.89 -8.94 -17.64
N ILE A 139 10.36 -9.63 -18.67
CA ILE A 139 10.25 -9.21 -20.07
C ILE A 139 9.68 -10.35 -20.93
N GLY A 140 8.99 -9.99 -22.01
CA GLY A 140 8.46 -10.97 -22.96
C GLY A 140 7.29 -11.82 -22.42
N GLY A 141 6.64 -11.37 -21.35
CA GLY A 141 5.48 -12.05 -20.76
C GLY A 141 5.77 -13.39 -20.11
N GLN A 142 7.02 -13.63 -19.71
CA GLN A 142 7.44 -14.83 -19.00
C GLN A 142 8.15 -14.46 -17.70
N CYS A 143 7.89 -15.25 -16.64
CA CYS A 143 8.62 -15.13 -15.40
C CYS A 143 9.75 -16.16 -15.33
N TYR A 144 10.91 -15.74 -14.81
CA TYR A 144 12.09 -16.57 -14.63
C TYR A 144 12.50 -16.57 -13.16
N ASN A 145 13.25 -17.57 -12.73
CA ASN A 145 13.76 -17.65 -11.36
C ASN A 145 14.50 -16.36 -10.91
N PHE A 146 15.25 -15.74 -11.82
CA PHE A 146 16.00 -14.51 -11.54
C PHE A 146 15.16 -13.22 -11.65
N THR A 147 13.91 -13.28 -12.11
CA THR A 147 12.98 -12.13 -12.13
C THR A 147 11.81 -12.28 -11.15
N ALA A 148 11.65 -13.47 -10.57
CA ALA A 148 10.62 -13.79 -9.61
C ALA A 148 10.92 -13.21 -8.22
N PHE A 149 10.01 -12.41 -7.68
CA PHE A 149 10.10 -11.92 -6.31
C PHE A 149 9.44 -12.91 -5.34
N GLN A 150 8.13 -13.10 -5.46
CA GLN A 150 7.36 -13.98 -4.56
C GLN A 150 6.01 -14.37 -5.17
N PRO A 151 5.35 -15.44 -4.65
CA PRO A 151 3.97 -15.74 -4.98
C PRO A 151 3.04 -14.54 -4.71
N ALA A 152 2.11 -14.26 -5.62
CA ALA A 152 1.21 -13.12 -5.53
C ALA A 152 0.30 -13.19 -4.30
N ILE A 153 -0.04 -14.41 -3.86
CA ILE A 153 -0.86 -14.66 -2.66
C ILE A 153 -0.31 -13.98 -1.39
N ASN A 154 1.02 -13.81 -1.27
CA ASN A 154 1.63 -13.17 -0.11
C ASN A 154 1.24 -11.69 -0.03
N VAL A 155 1.44 -10.95 -1.13
CA VAL A 155 1.08 -9.53 -1.22
C VAL A 155 -0.44 -9.34 -1.13
N LEU A 156 -1.22 -10.21 -1.75
CA LEU A 156 -2.68 -10.15 -1.64
C LEU A 156 -3.17 -10.37 -0.19
N LYS A 157 -2.47 -11.19 0.61
CA LYS A 157 -2.76 -11.33 2.05
C LYS A 157 -2.36 -10.11 2.86
N GLU A 158 -1.29 -9.41 2.51
CA GLU A 158 -0.96 -8.11 3.12
C GLU A 158 -2.09 -7.09 2.89
N ILE A 159 -2.61 -7.01 1.66
CA ILE A 159 -3.75 -6.15 1.31
C ILE A 159 -5.02 -6.58 2.06
N GLN A 160 -5.27 -7.88 2.18
CA GLN A 160 -6.43 -8.40 2.90
C GLN A 160 -6.37 -8.02 4.39
N ALA A 161 -5.22 -8.22 5.03
CA ALA A 161 -5.01 -7.85 6.43
C ALA A 161 -5.19 -6.35 6.63
N PHE A 162 -4.69 -5.52 5.71
CA PHE A 162 -4.89 -4.08 5.74
C PHE A 162 -6.37 -3.69 5.65
N LEU A 163 -7.11 -4.21 4.67
CA LEU A 163 -8.53 -3.91 4.52
C LEU A 163 -9.38 -4.42 5.69
N GLU A 164 -9.00 -5.53 6.31
CA GLU A 164 -9.66 -6.08 7.50
C GLU A 164 -9.43 -5.21 8.74
N ALA A 165 -8.21 -4.72 8.94
CA ALA A 165 -7.89 -3.82 10.05
C ALA A 165 -8.46 -2.40 9.86
N ASN A 166 -8.65 -1.96 8.61
CA ASN A 166 -9.03 -0.58 8.29
C ASN A 166 -10.35 -0.55 7.49
N THR A 167 -11.48 -0.58 8.20
CA THR A 167 -12.82 -0.76 7.59
C THR A 167 -13.30 0.41 6.74
N SER A 168 -12.70 1.60 6.89
CA SER A 168 -13.01 2.80 6.08
C SER A 168 -12.16 2.95 4.83
N GLU A 169 -11.15 2.10 4.63
CA GLU A 169 -10.17 2.27 3.56
C GLU A 169 -10.59 1.51 2.31
N ILE A 170 -10.20 2.04 1.15
CA ILE A 170 -10.35 1.45 -0.18
C ILE A 170 -8.97 1.23 -0.77
N VAL A 171 -8.76 0.10 -1.46
CA VAL A 171 -7.53 -0.19 -2.20
C VAL A 171 -7.86 -0.44 -3.66
N THR A 172 -6.99 0.05 -4.56
CA THR A 172 -7.03 -0.25 -5.99
C THR A 172 -5.84 -1.11 -6.36
N ILE A 173 -6.06 -2.16 -7.14
CA ILE A 173 -5.01 -2.99 -7.72
C ILE A 173 -5.07 -2.86 -9.25
N PHE A 174 -3.95 -2.50 -9.85
CA PHE A 174 -3.71 -2.55 -11.29
C PHE A 174 -2.86 -3.79 -11.57
N ILE A 175 -3.35 -4.68 -12.44
CA ILE A 175 -2.63 -5.91 -12.77
C ILE A 175 -2.05 -5.78 -14.18
N GLU A 176 -0.72 -5.73 -14.28
CA GLU A 176 -0.06 -6.02 -15.54
C GLU A 176 -0.08 -7.54 -15.74
N ASP A 177 -1.04 -7.99 -16.56
CA ASP A 177 -1.51 -9.36 -16.52
C ASP A 177 -0.86 -10.24 -17.60
N TYR A 178 -0.05 -11.20 -17.15
CA TYR A 178 0.56 -12.26 -17.94
C TYR A 178 0.03 -13.65 -17.53
N VAL A 179 -1.08 -13.71 -16.80
CA VAL A 179 -1.72 -14.95 -16.34
C VAL A 179 -2.59 -15.55 -17.45
N THR A 180 -2.17 -16.70 -17.95
CA THR A 180 -2.84 -17.48 -18.98
C THR A 180 -3.63 -18.67 -18.42
N SER A 181 -3.31 -19.11 -17.19
CA SER A 181 -4.01 -20.20 -16.53
C SER A 181 -5.50 -19.89 -16.34
N SER A 182 -6.33 -20.91 -16.54
CA SER A 182 -7.78 -20.75 -16.45
C SER A 182 -8.21 -20.35 -15.04
N GLN A 183 -8.87 -19.19 -14.92
CA GLN A 183 -9.33 -18.60 -13.66
C GLN A 183 -8.18 -18.31 -12.68
N GLY A 184 -6.95 -18.09 -13.16
CA GLY A 184 -5.78 -17.91 -12.31
C GLY A 184 -5.93 -16.73 -11.34
N LEU A 185 -6.42 -15.58 -11.82
CA LEU A 185 -6.63 -14.40 -10.98
C LEU A 185 -7.79 -14.64 -10.01
N THR A 186 -8.95 -15.09 -10.48
CA THR A 186 -10.10 -15.42 -9.64
C THR A 186 -9.72 -16.37 -8.50
N LYS A 187 -8.94 -17.42 -8.80
CA LYS A 187 -8.48 -18.39 -7.79
C LYS A 187 -7.58 -17.74 -6.75
N VAL A 188 -6.60 -16.94 -7.14
CA VAL A 188 -5.66 -16.33 -6.19
C VAL A 188 -6.34 -15.25 -5.32
N PHE A 189 -7.28 -14.47 -5.89
CA PHE A 189 -8.10 -13.52 -5.12
C PHE A 189 -9.06 -14.21 -4.14
N ASN A 190 -9.66 -15.34 -4.54
CA ASN A 190 -10.47 -16.15 -3.63
C ASN A 190 -9.61 -16.74 -2.49
N ALA A 191 -8.44 -17.28 -2.82
CA ALA A 191 -7.52 -17.86 -1.85
C ALA A 191 -6.94 -16.83 -0.86
N SER A 192 -6.79 -15.57 -1.27
CA SER A 192 -6.35 -14.48 -0.39
C SER A 192 -7.45 -13.99 0.55
N GLY A 193 -8.73 -14.29 0.26
CA GLY A 193 -9.87 -13.78 1.00
C GLY A 193 -10.30 -12.36 0.60
N LEU A 194 -9.73 -11.81 -0.47
CA LEU A 194 -10.04 -10.46 -0.96
C LEU A 194 -11.38 -10.37 -1.70
N SER A 195 -11.92 -11.48 -2.21
CA SER A 195 -13.15 -11.48 -3.01
C SER A 195 -14.35 -10.86 -2.28
N LYS A 196 -14.38 -10.91 -0.95
CA LYS A 196 -15.43 -10.27 -0.12
C LYS A 196 -15.41 -8.74 -0.15
N TYR A 197 -14.33 -8.14 -0.67
CA TYR A 197 -14.14 -6.69 -0.79
C TYR A 197 -14.30 -6.18 -2.22
N LEU A 198 -14.38 -7.05 -3.22
CA LEU A 198 -14.35 -6.64 -4.62
C LEU A 198 -15.50 -5.69 -4.97
N PHE A 199 -15.16 -4.59 -5.62
CA PHE A 199 -16.12 -3.70 -6.24
C PHE A 199 -16.62 -4.31 -7.55
N PRO A 200 -17.93 -4.55 -7.70
CA PRO A 200 -18.45 -5.34 -8.81
C PRO A 200 -18.50 -4.55 -10.12
N LEU A 201 -18.16 -5.22 -11.23
CA LEU A 201 -18.24 -4.67 -12.60
C LEU A 201 -19.59 -4.02 -12.91
N SER A 202 -20.69 -4.62 -12.46
CA SER A 202 -22.05 -4.11 -12.72
C SER A 202 -22.33 -2.73 -12.13
N ARG A 203 -21.46 -2.26 -11.22
CA ARG A 203 -21.55 -0.93 -10.58
C ARG A 203 -20.48 0.04 -11.08
N MET A 204 -19.57 -0.38 -11.96
CA MET A 204 -18.60 0.53 -12.54
C MET A 204 -19.31 1.45 -13.54
N PRO A 205 -19.13 2.78 -13.43
CA PRO A 205 -19.75 3.72 -14.35
C PRO A 205 -19.16 3.56 -15.75
N LYS A 206 -19.94 3.95 -16.75
CA LYS A 206 -19.54 3.96 -18.15
C LYS A 206 -19.53 5.39 -18.68
N ASN A 207 -18.82 5.63 -19.77
CA ASN A 207 -18.80 6.91 -20.48
C ASN A 207 -18.39 8.10 -19.60
N GLY A 208 -17.45 7.89 -18.67
CA GLY A 208 -16.94 8.94 -17.78
C GLY A 208 -17.91 9.41 -16.68
N GLY A 209 -18.98 8.67 -16.42
CA GLY A 209 -19.88 8.97 -15.30
C GLY A 209 -19.19 8.86 -13.93
N ASP A 210 -19.76 9.52 -12.93
CA ASP A 210 -19.26 9.44 -11.56
C ASP A 210 -19.36 8.02 -11.00
N TRP A 211 -18.31 7.60 -10.31
CA TRP A 211 -18.33 6.38 -9.50
C TRP A 211 -19.24 6.56 -8.28
N PRO A 212 -19.69 5.47 -7.63
CA PRO A 212 -20.26 5.59 -6.30
C PRO A 212 -19.32 6.37 -5.37
N THR A 213 -19.91 7.05 -4.39
CA THR A 213 -19.12 7.74 -3.38
C THR A 213 -18.29 6.73 -2.59
N VAL A 214 -17.14 7.16 -2.11
CA VAL A 214 -16.29 6.31 -1.25
C VAL A 214 -17.07 5.83 -0.02
N ASP A 215 -17.95 6.67 0.53
CA ASP A 215 -18.81 6.31 1.66
C ASP A 215 -19.77 5.15 1.31
N ASP A 216 -20.39 5.14 0.11
CA ASP A 216 -21.25 4.04 -0.35
C ASP A 216 -20.45 2.75 -0.56
N MET A 217 -19.28 2.85 -1.17
CA MET A 217 -18.39 1.70 -1.38
C MET A 217 -17.98 1.06 -0.04
N VAL A 218 -17.60 1.88 0.94
CA VAL A 218 -17.25 1.46 2.30
C VAL A 218 -18.44 0.83 3.00
N GLN A 219 -19.62 1.46 2.97
CA GLN A 219 -20.83 0.96 3.63
C GLN A 219 -21.24 -0.43 3.12
N LYS A 220 -21.01 -0.69 1.83
CA LYS A 220 -21.30 -1.99 1.19
C LYS A 220 -20.14 -2.98 1.26
N ASN A 221 -19.04 -2.63 1.94
CA ASN A 221 -17.81 -3.38 2.00
C ASN A 221 -17.21 -3.70 0.61
N GLN A 222 -17.46 -2.85 -0.39
CA GLN A 222 -16.94 -2.96 -1.76
C GLN A 222 -15.70 -2.08 -1.91
N ARG A 223 -14.66 -2.44 -1.16
CA ARG A 223 -13.48 -1.61 -0.85
C ARG A 223 -12.22 -2.00 -1.64
N LEU A 224 -12.35 -2.91 -2.60
CA LEU A 224 -11.25 -3.33 -3.45
C LEU A 224 -11.64 -3.15 -4.93
N VAL A 225 -11.01 -2.20 -5.61
CA VAL A 225 -11.16 -2.02 -7.06
C VAL A 225 -10.00 -2.75 -7.74
N VAL A 226 -10.30 -3.59 -8.74
CA VAL A 226 -9.26 -4.35 -9.46
C VAL A 226 -9.41 -4.15 -10.95
N PHE A 227 -8.31 -3.77 -11.58
CA PHE A 227 -8.17 -3.64 -13.03
C PHE A 227 -7.11 -4.62 -13.55
N THR A 228 -7.26 -5.04 -14.79
CA THR A 228 -6.29 -5.87 -15.53
C THR A 228 -6.02 -5.30 -16.91
N SER A 229 -4.77 -5.42 -17.35
CA SER A 229 -4.32 -5.03 -18.69
C SER A 229 -4.78 -5.98 -19.80
N LYS A 230 -5.47 -7.09 -19.48
CA LYS A 230 -5.97 -8.07 -20.46
C LYS A 230 -7.50 -8.00 -20.60
N SER A 231 -7.97 -7.48 -21.73
CA SER A 231 -9.40 -7.30 -22.03
C SER A 231 -10.25 -8.57 -21.87
N SER A 232 -9.70 -9.74 -22.22
CA SER A 232 -10.40 -11.02 -22.11
C SER A 232 -10.81 -11.40 -20.67
N LYS A 233 -10.14 -10.84 -19.65
CA LYS A 233 -10.41 -11.13 -18.23
C LYS A 233 -11.74 -10.55 -17.74
N GLU A 234 -12.25 -9.51 -18.39
CA GLU A 234 -13.57 -8.97 -18.04
C GLU A 234 -14.67 -10.00 -18.32
N ALA A 235 -14.61 -10.66 -19.48
CA ALA A 235 -15.56 -11.69 -19.86
C ALA A 235 -15.31 -13.03 -19.15
N THR A 236 -14.05 -13.40 -18.92
CA THR A 236 -13.69 -14.73 -18.40
C THR A 236 -13.63 -14.80 -16.88
N GLU A 237 -13.20 -13.74 -16.21
CA GLU A 237 -12.95 -13.71 -14.77
C GLU A 237 -13.73 -12.59 -14.05
N GLY A 238 -14.41 -11.71 -14.79
CA GLY A 238 -15.16 -10.60 -14.21
C GLY A 238 -14.27 -9.50 -13.63
N ILE A 239 -13.03 -9.38 -14.11
CA ILE A 239 -12.07 -8.34 -13.69
C ILE A 239 -12.03 -7.25 -14.76
N ALA A 240 -12.17 -6.00 -14.33
CA ALA A 240 -12.32 -4.86 -15.24
C ALA A 240 -11.12 -4.67 -16.15
N TYR A 241 -11.37 -4.53 -17.45
CA TYR A 241 -10.32 -4.13 -18.38
C TYR A 241 -9.95 -2.66 -18.12
N GLU A 242 -8.70 -2.42 -17.74
CA GLU A 242 -8.28 -1.12 -17.19
C GLU A 242 -8.54 0.05 -18.14
N TRP A 243 -8.28 -0.14 -19.44
CA TRP A 243 -8.36 0.91 -20.46
C TRP A 243 -9.80 1.34 -20.79
N ASN A 244 -10.81 0.68 -20.23
CA ASN A 244 -12.19 1.15 -20.28
C ASN A 244 -12.50 2.22 -19.21
N TYR A 245 -11.66 2.32 -18.16
CA TYR A 245 -11.96 3.12 -16.97
C TYR A 245 -10.84 4.09 -16.61
N VAL A 246 -9.62 3.87 -17.10
CA VAL A 246 -8.43 4.64 -16.77
C VAL A 246 -7.75 5.16 -18.03
N VAL A 247 -7.21 6.36 -17.92
CA VAL A 247 -6.35 6.98 -18.93
C VAL A 247 -4.97 7.15 -18.30
N GLU A 248 -3.97 6.50 -18.89
CA GLU A 248 -2.58 6.75 -18.55
C GLU A 248 -2.02 7.81 -19.50
N ASN A 249 -1.51 8.89 -18.92
CA ASN A 249 -0.87 9.95 -19.69
C ASN A 249 0.64 9.88 -19.48
N GLN A 250 1.40 10.02 -20.55
CA GLN A 250 2.85 10.20 -20.42
C GLN A 250 3.13 11.53 -19.71
N CYS A 251 3.94 11.49 -18.66
CA CYS A 251 4.58 12.69 -18.15
C CYS A 251 5.74 13.05 -19.09
N GLU A 252 5.48 13.94 -20.04
CA GLU A 252 6.56 14.62 -20.78
C GLU A 252 7.17 15.68 -19.86
N PHE A 253 8.46 15.55 -19.53
CA PHE A 253 9.25 16.55 -18.80
C PHE A 253 10.26 17.22 -19.73
#